data_AF-A0A1E4BD22-F1
#
_entry.id   AF-A0A1E4BD22-F1
#
_cell.length_a   1.000
_cell.length_b   1.000
_cell.length_c   1.000
_cell.angle_alpha   90.00
_cell.angle_beta   90.00
_cell.angle_gamma   90.00
#
_symmetry.space_group_name_H-M   'P 1'
#
loop_
_entity.id
_entity.type
_entity.pdbx_description
1 polymer ?
#
loop_
_entity_poly.entity_id
_entity_poly.type
_entity_poly.pdbx_seq_one_letter_code
_entity_poly.pdbx_strand_id
1 'polypeptide(L)'
;MLAYLEALCSALKARDVLAIGELLRHPLASALPLQVVDEARRIAAAHDVDSLAPLHALRLYHQTAHLLGACTDPAMRRRTTGAPRVVSEAPPQMELDLPLRAAVA
;
A
#
# COMPACT_ATOMS: atom_id res chain seq x y z
N MET A 1 11.11 -13.54 5.47
CA MET A 1 10.53 -12.64 4.45
C MET A 1 9.86 -11.42 5.08
N LEU A 2 8.87 -11.57 5.96
CA LEU A 2 8.18 -10.40 6.55
C LEU A 2 9.11 -9.46 7.34
N ALA A 3 9.99 -9.99 8.18
CA ALA A 3 11.00 -9.21 8.91
C ALA A 3 11.98 -8.46 7.98
N TYR A 4 12.26 -9.02 6.80
CA TYR A 4 13.09 -8.34 5.79
C TYR A 4 12.35 -7.14 5.18
N LEU A 5 11.07 -7.29 4.85
CA LEU A 5 10.23 -6.18 4.37
C LEU A 5 10.05 -5.10 5.44
N GLU A 6 9.94 -5.48 6.71
CA GLU A 6 9.88 -4.54 7.83
C GLU A 6 11.19 -3.75 7.96
N ALA A 7 12.34 -4.42 7.92
CA ALA A 7 13.65 -3.77 7.92
C ALA A 7 13.82 -2.81 6.73
N LEU A 8 13.38 -3.22 5.52
CA LEU A 8 13.39 -2.38 4.33
C LEU A 8 12.49 -1.16 4.49
N CYS A 9 11.27 -1.33 4.98
CA CYS A 9 10.36 -0.22 5.25
C CYS A 9 10.94 0.75 6.29
N SER A 10 11.60 0.24 7.33
CA SER A 10 12.26 1.06 8.35
C SER A 10 13.42 1.85 7.76
N ALA A 11 14.28 1.21 6.96
CA ALA A 11 15.42 1.87 6.31
C ALA A 11 14.96 2.95 5.32
N LEU A 12 13.91 2.69 4.55
CA LEU A 12 13.32 3.67 3.62
C LEU A 12 12.71 4.87 4.36
N LYS A 13 12.03 4.65 5.48
CA LYS A 13 11.49 5.72 6.33
C LYS A 13 12.60 6.57 6.95
N ALA A 14 13.66 5.93 7.42
CA ALA A 14 14.84 6.59 7.98
C ALA A 14 15.75 7.24 6.93
N ARG A 15 15.51 6.95 5.64
CA ARG A 15 16.39 7.32 4.51
C ARG A 15 17.84 6.89 4.72
N ASP A 16 18.03 5.73 5.36
CA ASP A 16 19.35 5.17 5.59
C ASP A 16 19.87 4.50 4.31
N VAL A 17 20.61 5.28 3.52
CA VAL A 17 21.16 4.86 2.22
C VAL A 17 22.03 3.61 2.35
N LEU A 18 22.80 3.49 3.44
CA LEU A 18 23.68 2.34 3.67
C LEU A 18 22.85 1.09 3.95
N ALA A 19 21.87 1.18 4.85
CA ALA A 19 20.98 0.07 5.16
C ALA A 19 20.15 -0.35 3.94
N ILE A 20 19.65 0.59 3.13
CA ILE A 20 18.95 0.30 1.88
C ILE A 20 19.89 -0.47 0.93
N GLY A 21 21.14 -0.02 0.77
CA GLY A 21 22.13 -0.66 -0.09
C GLY A 21 22.46 -2.10 0.33
N GLU A 22 22.61 -2.35 1.64
CA GLU A 22 22.80 -3.70 2.19
C GLU A 22 21.57 -4.58 1.92
N LEU A 23 20.37 -4.06 2.18
CA LEU A 23 19.12 -4.81 2.01
C LEU A 23 18.83 -5.13 0.54
N LEU A 24 19.24 -4.28 -0.41
CA LEU A 24 19.10 -4.54 -1.84
C LEU A 24 20.12 -5.57 -2.38
N ARG A 25 21.25 -5.78 -1.69
CA ARG A 25 22.21 -6.84 -2.04
C ARG A 25 21.85 -8.20 -1.44
N HIS A 26 20.92 -8.23 -0.49
CA HIS A 26 20.48 -9.46 0.15
C HIS A 26 19.83 -10.42 -0.87
N PRO A 27 20.01 -11.75 -0.76
CA PRO A 27 19.43 -12.71 -1.70
C PRO A 27 17.90 -12.61 -1.81
N LEU A 28 17.23 -12.20 -0.73
CA LEU A 28 15.78 -11.98 -0.72
C LEU A 28 15.31 -10.81 -1.58
N ALA A 29 16.21 -9.90 -1.99
CA ALA A 29 15.89 -8.81 -2.89
C ALA A 29 15.50 -9.33 -4.30
N SER A 30 15.99 -10.52 -4.69
CA SER A 30 15.64 -11.15 -5.97
C SER A 30 14.15 -11.50 -6.10
N ALA A 31 13.47 -11.66 -4.97
CA ALA A 31 12.03 -11.94 -4.92
C ALA A 31 11.18 -10.65 -4.89
N LEU A 32 11.79 -9.47 -4.84
CA LEU A 32 11.07 -8.21 -4.78
C LEU A 32 10.53 -7.82 -6.17
N PRO A 33 9.33 -7.22 -6.24
CA PRO A 33 8.87 -6.55 -7.44
C PRO A 33 9.83 -5.45 -7.87
N LEU A 34 10.07 -5.33 -9.18
CA LEU A 34 10.96 -4.31 -9.76
C LEU A 34 10.60 -2.89 -9.30
N GLN A 35 9.31 -2.60 -9.18
CA GLN A 35 8.80 -1.31 -8.70
C GLN A 35 9.34 -0.93 -7.30
N VAL A 36 9.48 -1.89 -6.40
CA VAL A 36 10.02 -1.69 -5.05
C VAL A 36 11.53 -1.46 -5.10
N VAL A 37 12.24 -2.19 -5.96
CA VAL A 37 13.69 -2.03 -6.15
C VAL A 37 14.02 -0.65 -6.73
N ASP A 38 13.30 -0.23 -7.76
CA ASP A 38 13.49 1.08 -8.39
C ASP A 38 13.09 2.24 -7.45
N GLU A 39 12.05 2.05 -6.65
CA GLU A 39 11.66 3.01 -5.60
C GLU A 39 12.77 3.14 -4.53
N ALA A 40 13.28 2.01 -4.03
CA ALA A 40 14.36 2.00 -3.05
C ALA A 40 15.64 2.64 -3.59
N ARG A 41 16.00 2.36 -4.85
CA ARG A 41 17.15 2.99 -5.53
C ARG A 41 16.96 4.49 -5.71
N ARG A 42 15.75 4.94 -6.09
CA ARG A 42 15.44 6.37 -6.22
C ARG A 42 15.54 7.09 -4.89
N ILE A 43 15.04 6.50 -3.81
CA ILE A 43 15.12 7.08 -2.46
C ILE A 43 16.58 7.11 -1.97
N ALA A 44 17.36 6.06 -2.26
CA ALA A 44 18.79 6.01 -1.92
C ALA A 44 19.63 7.04 -2.68
N ALA A 45 19.26 7.35 -3.94
CA ALA A 45 19.95 8.32 -4.79
C ALA A 45 19.45 9.77 -4.61
N ALA A 46 18.27 9.97 -4.01
CA ALA A 46 17.70 11.30 -3.81
C ALA A 46 18.46 12.03 -2.69
N HIS A 47 19.22 13.05 -3.07
CA HIS A 47 19.84 13.99 -2.14
C HIS A 47 18.88 15.09 -1.66
N ASP A 48 17.81 15.34 -2.40
CA ASP A 48 16.87 16.42 -2.13
C ASP A 48 15.59 15.93 -1.42
N VAL A 49 15.00 16.82 -0.63
CA VAL A 49 13.99 16.55 0.41
C VAL A 49 12.60 16.29 -0.15
N ASP A 50 12.44 16.34 -1.48
CA ASP A 50 11.19 15.95 -2.13
C ASP A 50 10.80 14.56 -1.64
N SER A 51 9.70 14.53 -0.89
CA SER A 51 9.33 13.40 -0.04
C SER A 51 8.75 12.27 -0.88
N LEU A 52 9.63 11.54 -1.55
CA LEU A 52 9.30 10.28 -2.19
C LEU A 52 8.93 9.27 -1.10
N ALA A 53 7.64 9.15 -0.86
CA ALA A 53 7.10 8.13 0.02
C ALA A 53 7.35 6.74 -0.61
N PRO A 54 7.82 5.75 0.17
CA PRO A 54 8.05 4.38 -0.31
C PRO A 54 6.71 3.62 -0.43
N LEU A 55 5.82 4.08 -1.31
CA LEU A 55 4.44 3.59 -1.41
C LEU A 55 4.39 2.13 -1.84
N HIS A 56 5.25 1.73 -2.78
CA HIS A 56 5.27 0.36 -3.29
C HIS A 56 5.81 -0.61 -2.23
N ALA A 57 6.88 -0.23 -1.52
CA ALA A 57 7.42 -1.03 -0.43
C ALA A 57 6.40 -1.21 0.70
N LEU A 58 5.71 -0.13 1.11
CA LEU A 58 4.66 -0.18 2.14
C LEU A 58 3.48 -1.04 1.71
N ARG A 59 3.02 -0.90 0.47
CA ARG A 59 1.92 -1.72 -0.07
C ARG A 59 2.28 -3.21 -0.05
N LEU A 60 3.49 -3.56 -0.48
CA LEU A 60 3.96 -4.95 -0.48
C LEU A 60 4.04 -5.52 0.94
N TYR A 61 4.56 -4.74 1.89
CA TYR A 61 4.61 -5.14 3.29
C TYR A 61 3.21 -5.46 3.82
N HIS A 62 2.24 -4.55 3.63
CA HIS A 62 0.87 -4.76 4.11
C HIS A 62 0.18 -5.95 3.45
N GLN A 63 0.31 -6.10 2.12
CA GLN A 63 -0.22 -7.27 1.41
C GLN A 63 0.36 -8.57 1.96
N THR A 64 1.67 -8.63 2.14
CA THR A 64 2.36 -9.81 2.67
C THR A 64 1.97 -10.09 4.12
N ALA A 65 1.89 -9.06 4.95
CA ALA A 65 1.48 -9.17 6.35
C ALA A 65 0.03 -9.65 6.50
N HIS A 66 -0.87 -9.24 5.60
CA HIS A 66 -2.25 -9.74 5.55
C HIS A 66 -2.32 -11.22 5.14
N LEU A 67 -1.57 -11.62 4.11
CA LEU A 67 -1.54 -13.03 3.67
C LEU A 67 -1.01 -13.97 4.75
N LEU A 68 -0.05 -13.51 5.56
CA LEU A 68 0.53 -14.28 6.65
C LEU A 68 -0.27 -14.18 7.97
N GLY A 69 -1.38 -13.45 8.00
CA GLY A 69 -2.19 -13.24 9.21
C GLY A 69 -1.51 -12.40 10.30
N ALA A 70 -0.33 -11.82 10.02
CA ALA A 70 0.42 -10.98 10.95
C ALA A 70 -0.20 -9.58 11.09
N CYS A 71 -0.89 -9.08 10.06
CA CYS A 71 -1.60 -7.81 10.10
C CYS A 71 -3.06 -8.04 10.52
N THR A 72 -3.33 -7.96 11.83
CA THR A 72 -4.70 -7.89 12.36
C THR A 72 -5.20 -6.45 12.24
N ASP A 73 -5.56 -6.03 11.03
CA ASP A 73 -6.22 -4.74 10.85
C ASP A 73 -7.57 -4.72 11.61
N PRO A 74 -7.76 -3.81 12.58
CA PRO A 74 -9.02 -3.70 13.34
C PRO A 74 -10.22 -3.35 12.44
N ALA A 75 -10.01 -2.71 11.28
CA ALA A 75 -11.07 -2.47 10.28
C ALA A 75 -11.46 -3.74 9.53
N MET A 76 -10.56 -4.73 9.42
CA MET A 76 -10.88 -6.04 8.85
C MET A 76 -11.68 -6.92 9.82
N ARG A 77 -11.43 -6.80 11.14
CA ARG A 77 -12.21 -7.49 12.18
C ARG A 77 -13.70 -7.16 12.12
N ARG A 78 -14.07 -5.92 11.72
CA ARG A 78 -15.48 -5.52 11.60
C ARG A 78 -16.22 -6.20 10.44
N ARG A 79 -15.53 -6.77 9.45
CA ARG A 79 -16.17 -7.44 8.30
C ARG A 79 -16.39 -8.94 8.50
N THR A 80 -15.69 -9.58 9.42
CA THR A 80 -15.82 -11.03 9.64
C THR A 80 -16.88 -11.40 10.68
N THR A 81 -17.41 -10.43 11.43
CA THR A 81 -18.53 -10.64 12.38
C THR A 81 -19.90 -10.21 11.84
N GLY A 82 -20.03 -9.98 10.52
CA GLY A 82 -21.28 -9.50 9.92
C GLY A 82 -21.65 -10.21 8.63
N ALA A 83 -22.41 -11.30 8.77
CA ALA A 83 -23.33 -11.92 7.81
C ALA A 83 -22.78 -12.52 6.49
N PRO A 84 -23.33 -13.66 6.02
CA PRO A 84 -22.99 -14.23 4.72
C PRO A 84 -23.44 -13.28 3.61
N ARG A 85 -22.50 -12.84 2.76
CA ARG A 85 -22.81 -12.12 1.52
C ARG A 85 -23.49 -13.08 0.56
N VAL A 86 -24.79 -12.90 0.37
CA VAL A 86 -25.48 -13.35 -0.84
C VAL A 86 -24.85 -12.60 -2.02
N VAL A 87 -24.38 -13.36 -3.00
CA VAL A 87 -23.89 -12.86 -4.28
C VAL A 87 -25.11 -12.37 -5.06
N SER A 88 -25.19 -11.07 -5.33
CA SER A 88 -26.07 -10.53 -6.37
C SER A 88 -25.24 -9.73 -7.36
N GLU A 89 -25.32 -10.17 -8.60
CA GLU A 89 -24.79 -9.57 -9.82
C GLU A 89 -25.27 -8.10 -10.00
N ALA A 90 -24.42 -7.28 -10.61
CA ALA A 90 -24.69 -5.89 -11.02
C ALA A 90 -25.40 -5.83 -12.42
N PRO A 91 -25.64 -4.67 -13.11
CA PRO A 91 -25.57 -3.21 -12.80
C PRO A 91 -26.85 -2.47 -13.36
N PRO A 92 -26.93 -1.17 -13.77
CA PRO A 92 -26.08 0.04 -13.64
C PRO A 92 -26.82 1.31 -13.13
N GLN A 93 -26.02 2.36 -12.86
CA GLN A 93 -26.30 3.81 -13.02
C GLN A 93 -27.77 4.30 -12.96
N MET A 94 -28.13 4.99 -11.87
CA MET A 94 -29.26 5.93 -11.88
C MET A 94 -28.73 7.35 -11.79
N GLU A 95 -28.88 8.07 -12.91
CA GLU A 95 -28.84 9.52 -13.02
C GLU A 95 -29.54 10.18 -11.81
N LEU A 96 -28.79 11.00 -11.08
CA LEU A 96 -29.40 11.98 -10.19
C LEU A 96 -29.77 13.20 -11.04
N ASP A 97 -30.94 13.10 -11.64
CA ASP A 97 -31.69 14.20 -12.25
C ASP A 97 -31.92 15.28 -11.18
N LEU A 98 -31.29 16.45 -11.32
CA LEU A 98 -31.56 17.62 -10.49
C LEU A 98 -32.65 18.46 -11.17
N PRO A 99 -33.88 18.56 -10.64
CA PRO A 99 -34.88 19.40 -11.27
C PRO A 99 -34.62 20.87 -10.92
N LEU A 100 -34.36 21.67 -11.97
CA LEU A 100 -34.46 23.12 -11.97
C LEU A 100 -35.87 23.52 -11.48
N ARG A 101 -35.99 24.10 -10.28
CA ARG A 101 -37.18 24.88 -9.90
C ARG A 101 -36.83 26.34 -9.74
N ALA A 102 -37.28 27.10 -10.73
CA ALA A 102 -37.45 28.53 -10.72
C ALA A 102 -38.38 28.98 -9.59
N ALA A 103 -38.02 30.09 -8.94
CA ALA A 103 -38.91 31.03 -8.24
C ALA A 103 -38.09 32.32 -8.08
N VAL A 104 -38.09 33.22 -9.06
CA VAL A 104 -38.91 34.45 -9.08
C VAL A 104 -39.52 34.80 -7.72
N ALA A 105 -38.98 35.85 -7.11
CA ALA A 105 -39.73 36.87 -6.37
C ALA A 105 -39.00 38.21 -6.58
#